data_AF-A0ABD2N7F2-F1
#
_entry.id   AF-A0ABD2N7F2-F1
#
_cell.length_a   1.000
_cell.length_b   1.000
_cell.length_c   1.000
_cell.angle_alpha   90.00
_cell.angle_beta   90.00
_cell.angle_gamma   90.00
#
_symmetry.space_group_name_H-M   'P 1'
#
loop_
_entity.id
_entity.type
_entity.pdbx_description
1 polymer ?
#
loop_
_entity_poly.entity_id
_entity_poly.type
_entity_poly.pdbx_seq_one_letter_code
_entity_poly.pdbx_strand_id
1 'polypeptide(L)'
;MAHRTAYCPKLPWMVDFYTSADGKVHNNQLKAAFARTYMDHLCHLNPESVAAKHRTTQMVFTIPEDISIRAIEELLGCGMSMARIPMNMTKEKCMVIIDKLRHTCDRFSKKLGRLYPLAIALEFRGTEIRTGVLQNPEKKPIRLEKGQETK
;
A
#
# COMPACT_ATOMS: atom_id res chain seq x y z
N MET A 1 33.47 43.14 -18.83
CA MET A 1 32.30 43.12 -17.94
C MET A 1 31.75 41.71 -17.90
N ALA A 2 31.88 41.01 -16.77
CA ALA A 2 31.44 39.62 -16.63
C ALA A 2 29.91 39.56 -16.58
N HIS A 3 29.29 38.86 -17.54
CA HIS A 3 27.88 38.52 -17.49
C HIS A 3 27.65 37.60 -16.27
N ARG A 4 27.11 38.16 -15.18
CA ARG A 4 26.54 37.37 -14.10
C ARG A 4 25.24 36.76 -14.64
N THR A 5 25.28 35.48 -14.98
CA THR A 5 24.06 34.69 -15.20
C THR A 5 23.28 34.68 -13.89
N ALA A 6 22.13 35.36 -13.86
CA ALA A 6 21.27 35.42 -12.68
C ALA A 6 20.79 34.01 -12.33
N TYR A 7 21.21 33.51 -11.17
CA TYR A 7 20.73 32.25 -10.61
C TYR A 7 19.30 32.45 -10.14
N CYS A 8 18.33 32.04 -10.95
CA CYS A 8 16.92 32.01 -10.55
C CYS A 8 16.66 30.68 -9.81
N PRO A 9 16.32 30.70 -8.50
CA PRO A 9 16.05 29.47 -7.78
C PRO A 9 14.77 28.82 -8.30
N LYS A 10 14.80 27.50 -8.51
CA LYS A 10 13.60 26.75 -8.86
C LYS A 10 12.56 26.89 -7.76
N LEU A 11 11.35 27.27 -8.16
CA LEU A 11 10.22 27.39 -7.25
C LEU A 11 9.61 26.01 -6.99
N PRO A 12 9.04 25.74 -5.79
CA PRO A 12 8.52 24.41 -5.43
C PRO A 12 7.40 23.87 -6.34
N TRP A 13 6.72 24.75 -7.06
CA TRP A 13 5.64 24.44 -8.00
C TRP A 13 6.11 24.25 -9.44
N MET A 14 7.40 24.43 -9.73
CA MET A 14 7.94 24.22 -11.07
C MET A 14 8.10 22.72 -11.34
N VAL A 15 7.55 22.24 -12.46
CA VAL A 15 7.62 20.83 -12.84
C VAL A 15 9.06 20.46 -13.20
N ASP A 16 9.63 19.50 -12.48
CA ASP A 16 10.93 18.92 -12.82
C ASP A 16 10.76 17.93 -13.98
N PHE A 17 10.97 18.42 -15.20
CA PHE A 17 10.93 17.60 -16.40
C PHE A 17 12.09 16.60 -16.48
N TYR A 18 13.14 16.74 -15.67
CA TYR A 18 14.37 15.94 -15.75
C TYR A 18 14.83 15.44 -14.37
N THR A 19 15.47 14.26 -14.34
CA THR A 19 15.89 13.54 -13.13
C THR A 19 16.90 14.28 -12.24
N SER A 20 17.64 15.24 -12.83
CA SER A 20 18.69 16.13 -12.28
C SER A 20 20.17 15.68 -12.43
N ALA A 21 21.04 16.70 -12.36
CA ALA A 21 22.45 16.85 -12.78
C ALA A 21 22.69 16.92 -14.31
N ASP A 22 22.50 15.82 -15.05
CA ASP A 22 22.88 15.78 -16.47
C ASP A 22 21.82 16.35 -17.43
N GLY A 23 20.56 16.47 -16.97
CA GLY A 23 19.45 17.02 -17.77
C GLY A 23 19.05 16.18 -18.99
N LYS A 24 19.54 14.94 -19.12
CA LYS A 24 19.35 14.10 -20.32
C LYS A 24 18.12 13.20 -20.28
N VAL A 25 17.64 12.83 -19.09
CA VAL A 25 16.53 11.88 -18.92
C VAL A 25 15.29 12.61 -18.46
N HIS A 26 14.18 12.41 -19.17
CA HIS A 26 12.88 12.95 -18.77
C HIS A 26 12.29 12.16 -17.60
N ASN A 27 11.76 12.85 -16.59
CA ASN A 27 11.02 12.24 -15.49
C ASN A 27 9.67 11.68 -15.94
N ASN A 28 9.02 10.93 -15.04
CA ASN A 28 7.66 10.40 -15.23
C ASN A 28 7.50 9.56 -16.51
N GLN A 29 8.59 8.97 -17.02
CA GLN A 29 8.62 8.21 -18.26
C GLN A 29 8.06 8.99 -19.47
N LEU A 30 8.19 10.33 -19.50
CA LEU A 30 7.54 11.16 -20.53
C LEU A 30 7.96 10.77 -21.96
N LYS A 31 9.23 10.41 -22.18
CA LYS A 31 9.69 9.93 -23.50
C LYS A 31 8.92 8.68 -23.94
N ALA A 32 8.76 7.71 -23.04
CA ALA A 32 8.00 6.50 -23.32
C ALA A 32 6.50 6.81 -23.48
N ALA A 33 5.96 7.74 -22.69
CA ALA A 33 4.54 8.13 -22.75
C ALA A 33 4.14 8.75 -24.10
N PHE A 34 5.05 9.49 -24.75
CA PHE A 34 4.81 10.10 -26.07
C PHE A 34 5.28 9.25 -27.26
N ALA A 35 5.61 7.97 -27.05
CA ALA A 35 5.99 7.07 -28.13
C ALA A 35 4.80 6.80 -29.08
N ARG A 36 5.08 6.57 -30.37
CA ARG A 36 4.04 6.39 -31.40
C ARG A 36 3.35 5.03 -31.34
N THR A 37 4.09 4.00 -30.93
CA THR A 37 3.60 2.63 -30.83
C THR A 37 3.77 2.09 -29.42
N TYR A 38 3.00 1.06 -29.07
CA TYR A 38 3.15 0.37 -27.79
C TYR A 38 4.50 -0.34 -27.66
N MET A 39 5.04 -0.88 -28.76
CA MET A 39 6.38 -1.48 -28.77
C MET A 39 7.44 -0.43 -28.44
N ASP A 40 7.37 0.74 -29.09
CA ASP A 40 8.28 1.86 -28.80
C ASP A 40 8.13 2.34 -27.36
N HIS A 41 6.91 2.36 -26.81
CA HIS A 41 6.69 2.70 -25.40
C HIS A 41 7.50 1.79 -24.47
N LEU A 42 7.38 0.47 -24.65
CA LEU A 42 8.11 -0.51 -23.84
C LEU A 42 9.63 -0.38 -24.01
N CYS A 43 10.11 -0.20 -25.25
CA CYS A 43 11.53 0.00 -25.53
C CYS A 43 12.09 1.29 -24.93
N HIS A 44 11.25 2.31 -24.70
CA HIS A 44 11.66 3.60 -24.15
C HIS A 44 11.53 3.70 -22.62
N LEU A 45 11.04 2.66 -21.93
CA LEU A 45 11.01 2.65 -20.46
C LEU A 45 12.42 2.75 -19.90
N ASN A 46 12.63 3.72 -19.01
CA ASN A 46 13.95 4.04 -18.50
C ASN A 46 13.99 3.97 -16.95
N PRO A 47 14.80 3.09 -16.34
CA PRO A 47 14.93 3.01 -14.88
C PRO A 47 15.48 4.30 -14.24
N GLU A 48 16.25 5.09 -14.99
CA GLU A 48 16.80 6.38 -14.54
C GLU A 48 15.77 7.53 -14.58
N SER A 49 14.56 7.29 -15.08
CA SER A 49 13.49 8.28 -15.02
C SER A 49 12.81 8.22 -13.65
N VAL A 50 12.94 9.29 -12.86
CA VAL A 50 12.29 9.39 -11.54
C VAL A 50 10.78 9.53 -11.70
N ALA A 51 10.04 8.77 -10.90
CA ALA A 51 8.59 8.77 -10.87
C ALA A 51 8.02 9.98 -10.12
N ALA A 52 6.72 10.23 -10.32
CA ALA A 52 6.01 11.29 -9.63
C ALA A 52 6.00 11.03 -8.11
N LYS A 53 6.13 12.11 -7.33
CA LYS A 53 6.05 12.04 -5.86
C LYS A 53 4.67 11.60 -5.36
N HIS A 54 3.63 11.87 -6.14
CA HIS A 54 2.26 11.49 -5.79
C HIS A 54 1.94 10.10 -6.30
N ARG A 55 1.44 9.24 -5.40
CA ARG A 55 0.97 7.90 -5.71
C ARG A 55 -0.54 7.90 -5.85
N THR A 56 -1.03 7.50 -7.01
CA THR A 56 -2.47 7.43 -7.33
C THR A 56 -3.12 6.16 -6.81
N THR A 57 -2.46 5.01 -6.99
CA THR A 57 -2.89 3.72 -6.43
C THR A 57 -2.97 3.82 -4.91
N GLN A 58 -3.98 3.20 -4.29
CA GLN A 58 -4.16 3.16 -2.83
C GLN A 58 -3.69 1.80 -2.27
N MET A 59 -3.23 1.75 -1.02
CA MET A 59 -2.84 0.46 -0.39
C MET A 59 -3.89 0.00 0.59
N VAL A 60 -4.29 -1.28 0.46
CA VAL A 60 -5.21 -1.95 1.39
C VAL A 60 -4.41 -2.94 2.22
N PHE A 61 -4.51 -2.84 3.53
CA PHE A 61 -3.83 -3.73 4.47
C PHE A 61 -4.85 -4.58 5.22
N THR A 62 -4.64 -5.89 5.24
CA THR A 62 -5.46 -6.80 6.06
C THR A 62 -4.94 -6.76 7.49
N ILE A 63 -5.81 -6.37 8.42
CA ILE A 63 -5.44 -6.18 9.82
C ILE A 63 -5.60 -7.51 10.58
N PRO A 64 -4.53 -8.03 11.20
CA PRO A 64 -4.62 -9.20 12.06
C PRO A 64 -5.30 -8.86 13.39
N GLU A 65 -5.83 -9.87 14.06
CA GLU A 65 -6.60 -9.72 15.30
C GLU A 65 -5.78 -9.09 16.44
N ASP A 66 -4.51 -9.48 16.54
CA ASP A 66 -3.57 -9.13 17.60
C ASP A 66 -2.68 -7.92 17.26
N ILE A 67 -3.09 -7.09 16.29
CA ILE A 67 -2.27 -5.94 15.88
C ILE A 67 -1.99 -4.96 17.03
N SER A 68 -0.73 -4.52 17.11
CA SER A 68 -0.28 -3.50 18.05
C SER A 68 -0.51 -2.08 17.49
N ILE A 69 -0.69 -1.10 18.38
CA ILE A 69 -0.85 0.32 18.00
C ILE A 69 0.39 0.81 17.24
N ARG A 70 1.58 0.41 17.68
CA ARG A 70 2.85 0.75 17.02
C ARG A 70 2.89 0.24 15.58
N ALA A 71 2.48 -1.00 15.34
CA ALA A 71 2.41 -1.54 13.99
C ALA A 71 1.45 -0.73 13.11
N ILE A 72 0.30 -0.31 13.64
CA ILE A 72 -0.64 0.54 12.90
C ILE A 72 0.01 1.90 12.54
N GLU A 73 0.72 2.53 13.46
CA GLU A 73 1.44 3.80 13.18
C GLU A 73 2.50 3.63 12.09
N GLU A 74 3.24 2.53 12.11
CA GLU A 74 4.24 2.19 11.08
C GLU A 74 3.56 1.97 9.71
N LEU A 75 2.43 1.26 9.68
CA LEU A 75 1.66 1.04 8.45
C LEU A 75 1.10 2.34 7.85
N LEU A 76 0.61 3.26 8.70
CA LEU A 76 0.20 4.60 8.27
C LEU A 76 1.38 5.39 7.69
N GLY A 77 2.56 5.28 8.31
CA GLY A 77 3.81 5.84 7.80
C GLY A 77 4.22 5.30 6.42
N CYS A 78 3.98 4.01 6.18
CA CYS A 78 4.21 3.36 4.89
C CYS A 78 3.16 3.70 3.81
N GLY A 79 2.09 4.43 4.16
CA GLY A 79 1.07 4.88 3.20
C GLY A 79 -0.16 3.98 3.11
N MET A 80 -0.55 3.31 4.20
CA MET A 80 -1.82 2.59 4.31
C MET A 80 -3.02 3.51 4.10
N SER A 81 -3.78 3.27 3.03
CA SER A 81 -4.97 4.06 2.68
C SER A 81 -6.27 3.45 3.21
N MET A 82 -6.31 2.11 3.35
CA MET A 82 -7.48 1.36 3.78
C MET A 82 -7.08 0.19 4.67
N ALA A 83 -7.78 0.03 5.79
CA ALA A 83 -7.70 -1.11 6.67
C ALA A 83 -8.84 -2.10 6.35
N ARG A 84 -8.49 -3.32 5.94
CA ARG A 84 -9.41 -4.44 5.73
C ARG A 84 -9.43 -5.30 6.99
N ILE A 85 -10.62 -5.50 7.55
CA ILE A 85 -10.82 -6.30 8.76
C ILE A 85 -11.64 -7.53 8.36
N PRO A 86 -11.04 -8.74 8.38
CA PRO A 86 -11.78 -9.96 8.11
C PRO A 86 -12.74 -10.27 9.26
N MET A 87 -14.01 -10.52 8.95
CA MET A 87 -15.02 -10.87 9.96
C MET A 87 -14.99 -12.37 10.29
N ASN A 88 -13.79 -12.92 10.47
CA ASN A 88 -13.54 -14.27 10.97
C ASN A 88 -13.44 -14.34 12.50
N MET A 89 -13.44 -13.19 13.16
CA MET A 89 -13.36 -12.99 14.61
C MET A 89 -14.70 -12.54 15.18
N THR A 90 -14.79 -12.49 16.52
CA THR A 90 -16.01 -12.02 17.19
C THR A 90 -16.21 -10.52 16.99
N LYS A 91 -17.45 -10.06 17.12
CA LYS A 91 -17.81 -8.64 16.94
C LYS A 91 -17.02 -7.73 17.88
N GLU A 92 -16.81 -8.17 19.13
CA GLU A 92 -16.10 -7.42 20.16
C GLU A 92 -14.65 -7.14 19.74
N LYS A 93 -13.99 -8.15 19.16
CA LYS A 93 -12.60 -8.01 18.67
C LYS A 93 -12.52 -7.07 17.48
N CYS A 94 -13.47 -7.15 16.54
CA CYS A 94 -13.56 -6.17 15.45
C CYS A 94 -13.70 -4.74 15.97
N MET A 95 -14.56 -4.52 16.98
CA MET A 95 -14.75 -3.19 17.57
C MET A 95 -13.47 -2.65 18.22
N VAL A 96 -12.76 -3.49 18.97
CA VAL A 96 -11.45 -3.13 19.57
C VAL A 96 -10.45 -2.71 18.49
N ILE A 97 -10.41 -3.40 17.36
CA ILE A 97 -9.53 -3.04 16.24
C ILE A 97 -9.95 -1.71 15.61
N ILE A 98 -11.24 -1.50 15.38
CA ILE A 98 -11.76 -0.24 14.85
C ILE A 98 -11.38 0.93 15.76
N ASP A 99 -11.51 0.78 17.07
CA ASP A 99 -11.15 1.82 18.04
C ASP A 99 -9.65 2.09 18.04
N LYS A 100 -8.82 1.04 18.00
CA LYS A 100 -7.36 1.18 17.82
C LYS A 100 -7.02 1.96 16.54
N LEU A 101 -7.64 1.61 15.41
CA LEU A 101 -7.41 2.26 14.12
C LEU A 101 -7.79 3.74 14.16
N ARG A 102 -8.97 4.07 14.71
CA ARG A 102 -9.44 5.46 14.85
C ARG A 102 -8.50 6.29 15.73
N HIS A 103 -8.20 5.81 16.94
CA HIS A 103 -7.29 6.52 17.86
C HIS A 103 -5.89 6.72 17.27
N THR A 104 -5.38 5.71 16.58
CA THR A 104 -4.06 5.78 15.95
C THR A 104 -4.05 6.75 14.77
N CYS A 105 -5.10 6.74 13.94
CA CYS A 105 -5.25 7.64 12.80
C CYS A 105 -5.37 9.11 13.25
N ASP A 106 -6.11 9.39 14.33
CA ASP A 106 -6.22 10.73 14.90
C ASP A 106 -4.87 11.25 15.41
N ARG A 107 -4.13 10.40 16.12
CA ARG A 107 -2.77 10.74 16.59
C ARG A 107 -1.83 10.98 15.42
N PHE A 108 -1.88 10.13 14.40
CA PHE A 108 -1.05 10.24 13.21
C PHE A 108 -1.37 11.52 12.42
N SER A 109 -2.64 11.87 12.29
CA SER A 109 -3.09 13.13 11.66
C SER A 109 -2.56 14.35 12.41
N LYS A 110 -2.62 14.34 13.75
CA LYS A 110 -2.04 15.41 14.58
C LYS A 110 -0.52 15.52 14.39
N LYS A 111 0.19 14.38 14.34
CA LYS A 111 1.64 14.33 14.09
C LYS A 111 2.02 14.88 12.71
N LEU A 112 1.20 14.63 11.69
CA LEU A 112 1.40 15.16 10.33
C LEU A 112 1.03 16.64 10.18
N GLY A 113 0.29 17.23 11.12
CA GLY A 113 -0.26 18.57 10.99
C GLY A 113 -1.38 18.69 9.94
N ARG A 114 -1.93 17.57 9.47
CA ARG A 114 -3.04 17.50 8.50
C ARG A 114 -3.87 16.25 8.71
N LEU A 115 -5.13 16.29 8.27
CA LEU A 115 -6.00 15.12 8.30
C LEU A 115 -5.44 14.01 7.41
N TYR A 116 -5.26 12.82 7.97
CA TYR A 116 -4.95 11.61 7.22
C TYR A 116 -6.23 10.76 7.12
N PRO A 117 -6.87 10.67 5.94
CA PRO A 117 -8.06 9.85 5.78
C PRO A 117 -7.69 8.36 5.71
N LEU A 118 -8.30 7.55 6.57
CA LEU A 118 -8.18 6.09 6.55
C LEU A 118 -9.56 5.46 6.35
N ALA A 119 -9.71 4.68 5.28
CA ALA A 119 -10.91 3.88 5.06
C ALA A 119 -10.87 2.59 5.91
N ILE A 120 -12.01 2.17 6.45
CA ILE A 120 -12.15 0.89 7.16
C ILE A 120 -13.15 0.04 6.38
N ALA A 121 -12.71 -1.13 5.92
CA ALA A 121 -13.52 -2.09 5.19
C ALA A 121 -13.71 -3.34 6.06
N LEU A 122 -14.97 -3.70 6.30
CA LEU A 122 -15.32 -4.97 6.93
C LEU A 122 -15.57 -6.01 5.84
N GLU A 123 -14.80 -7.10 5.89
CA GLU A 123 -15.00 -8.23 4.98
C GLU A 123 -15.85 -9.29 5.66
N PHE A 124 -17.10 -9.40 5.22
CA PHE A 124 -18.00 -10.45 5.66
C PHE A 124 -17.61 -11.78 5.02
N ARG A 125 -17.75 -12.86 5.80
CA ARG A 125 -17.69 -14.20 5.25
C ARG A 125 -18.90 -14.42 4.34
N GLY A 126 -18.63 -14.77 3.09
CA GLY A 126 -19.65 -15.28 2.19
C GLY A 126 -20.02 -16.73 2.53
N THR A 127 -20.81 -17.34 1.64
CA THR A 127 -21.12 -18.77 1.72
C THR A 127 -19.85 -19.59 1.48
N GLU A 128 -19.37 -20.29 2.51
CA GLU A 128 -18.20 -21.16 2.45
C GLU A 128 -18.51 -22.54 3.02
N ILE A 129 -17.91 -23.58 2.43
CA ILE A 129 -17.98 -24.96 2.95
C ILE A 129 -16.70 -25.23 3.73
N ARG A 130 -16.83 -25.59 4.99
CA ARG A 130 -15.71 -25.93 5.88
C ARG A 130 -15.84 -27.37 6.36
N THR A 131 -14.72 -28.04 6.50
CA THR A 131 -14.66 -29.35 7.17
C THR A 131 -14.80 -29.16 8.69
N GLY A 132 -15.14 -30.25 9.38
CA GLY A 132 -15.16 -30.29 10.84
C GLY A 132 -13.77 -30.14 11.48
N VAL A 133 -13.75 -30.11 12.80
CA VAL A 133 -12.52 -30.11 13.59
C VAL A 133 -11.97 -31.54 13.68
N LEU A 134 -10.65 -31.70 13.57
CA LEU A 134 -9.99 -32.99 13.76
C LEU A 134 -10.11 -33.44 15.22
N GLN A 135 -10.30 -34.74 15.49
CA GLN A 135 -10.45 -35.26 16.87
C GLN A 135 -9.24 -34.97 17.77
N ASN A 136 -8.04 -34.86 17.20
CA ASN A 136 -6.82 -34.53 17.95
C ASN A 136 -6.11 -33.35 17.27
N PRO A 137 -6.55 -32.11 17.52
CA PRO A 137 -6.02 -30.93 16.83
C PRO A 137 -4.56 -30.63 17.20
N GLU A 138 -4.08 -31.13 18.36
CA GLU A 138 -2.69 -30.98 18.80
C GLU A 138 -1.75 -32.03 18.19
N LYS A 139 -2.28 -33.11 17.61
CA LYS A 139 -1.47 -34.11 16.90
C LYS A 139 -1.28 -33.65 15.46
N LYS A 140 -0.11 -33.99 14.90
CA LYS A 140 0.35 -33.69 13.54
C LYS A 140 -0.77 -33.78 12.48
N PRO A 141 -0.68 -33.00 11.39
CA PRO A 141 -1.66 -33.02 10.30
C PRO A 141 -1.93 -34.46 9.84
N ILE A 142 -3.21 -34.80 9.68
CA ILE A 142 -3.61 -36.12 9.15
C ILE A 142 -3.18 -36.19 7.69
N ARG A 143 -2.42 -37.22 7.33
CA ARG A 143 -2.05 -37.50 5.95
C ARG A 143 -3.12 -38.39 5.32
N LEU A 144 -3.75 -37.90 4.26
CA LEU A 144 -4.65 -38.70 3.42
C LEU A 144 -3.83 -39.31 2.29
N GLU A 145 -3.76 -40.64 2.21
CA GLU A 145 -3.05 -41.32 1.14
C GLU A 145 -3.94 -41.50 -0.09
N LYS A 146 -3.33 -41.44 -1.28
CA LYS A 146 -4.06 -41.57 -2.54
C LYS A 146 -4.68 -42.98 -2.63
N GLY A 147 -5.98 -43.03 -2.89
CA GLY A 147 -6.74 -44.30 -2.99
C GLY A 147 -7.42 -44.73 -1.69
N GLN A 148 -7.21 -44.00 -0.60
CA GLN A 148 -7.94 -44.22 0.65
C GLN A 148 -9.32 -43.55 0.58
N GLU A 149 -10.38 -44.29 0.92
CA GLU A 149 -11.73 -43.72 1.03
C GLU A 149 -11.89 -42.95 2.34
N THR A 150 -12.41 -41.73 2.25
CA THR A 150 -12.81 -40.88 3.38
C THR A 150 -14.30 -40.59 3.28
N LYS A 151 -15.04 -40.90 4.34
CA LYS A 151 -16.48 -40.64 4.48
C LYS A 151 -16.72 -39.35 5.26
#